data_AF-A0A1Y4ISQ7-F1
#
_entry.id   AF-A0A1Y4ISQ7-F1
#
_cell.length_a   1.000
_cell.length_b   1.000
_cell.length_c   1.000
_cell.angle_alpha   90.00
_cell.angle_beta   90.00
_cell.angle_gamma   90.00
#
_symmetry.space_group_name_H-M   'P 1'
#
loop_
_entity.id
_entity.type
_entity.pdbx_description
1 polymer ?
#
loop_
_entity_poly.entity_id
_entity_poly.type
_entity_poly.pdbx_seq_one_letter_code
_entity_poly.pdbx_strand_id
1 'polypeptide(L)'
;MIWKKIFWFRRREKEDAPEKPAEKKSFLLYTRYAPQILTWFRREKGIPRKDLQLVVIDDEEQPAWKVVRLLEILITDLNLLYLVTKRREAFEELAEQAYEENGLLITIREEAGEENVPGNLVLDLRDWEKHLDIISEVGYNTLIM
;
A
#
# COMPACT_ATOMS: atom_id res chain seq x y z
N MET A 1 -27.85 -59.14 -4.79
CA MET A 1 -26.66 -59.36 -5.64
C MET A 1 -26.87 -58.59 -6.94
N ILE A 2 -26.00 -57.82 -7.59
CA ILE A 2 -24.57 -57.40 -7.50
C ILE A 2 -24.50 -56.24 -8.53
N TRP A 3 -24.34 -54.98 -8.13
CA TRP A 3 -23.12 -54.17 -8.29
C TRP A 3 -22.48 -54.12 -9.69
N LYS A 4 -22.51 -52.91 -10.27
CA LYS A 4 -21.37 -52.10 -10.79
C LYS A 4 -21.04 -52.08 -12.30
N LYS A 5 -20.76 -50.83 -12.70
CA LYS A 5 -20.02 -50.27 -13.88
C LYS A 5 -20.90 -50.09 -15.13
N ILE A 6 -20.93 -48.92 -15.76
CA ILE A 6 -19.80 -48.10 -16.24
C ILE A 6 -20.24 -46.61 -16.19
N PHE A 7 -19.75 -45.80 -15.24
CA PHE A 7 -18.65 -44.84 -15.43
C PHE A 7 -18.67 -44.09 -16.77
N TRP A 8 -19.65 -43.21 -16.96
CA TRP A 8 -19.55 -42.11 -17.93
C TRP A 8 -18.71 -40.99 -17.34
N PHE A 9 -17.38 -41.15 -17.44
CA PHE A 9 -16.46 -40.02 -17.51
C PHE A 9 -16.80 -39.22 -18.77
N ARG A 10 -17.70 -38.25 -18.67
CA ARG A 10 -17.76 -37.17 -19.64
C ARG A 10 -17.00 -36.02 -19.02
N ARG A 11 -15.80 -35.79 -19.56
CA ARG A 11 -14.95 -34.62 -19.32
C ARG A 11 -15.82 -33.43 -18.91
N ARG A 12 -15.72 -33.00 -17.66
CA ARG A 12 -15.80 -31.57 -17.39
C ARG A 12 -14.61 -31.00 -18.14
N GLU A 13 -14.85 -30.51 -19.35
CA GLU A 13 -14.08 -29.37 -19.83
C GLU A 13 -14.04 -28.43 -18.63
N LYS A 14 -12.83 -28.08 -18.21
CA LYS A 14 -12.65 -26.96 -17.31
C LYS A 14 -13.26 -25.79 -18.09
N GLU A 15 -14.55 -25.53 -17.86
CA GLU A 15 -15.10 -24.21 -18.07
C GLU A 15 -14.16 -23.34 -17.27
N ASP A 16 -13.31 -22.61 -17.98
CA ASP A 16 -12.51 -21.55 -17.41
C ASP A 16 -13.47 -20.76 -16.56
N ALA A 17 -13.31 -20.88 -15.24
CA ALA A 17 -14.09 -20.11 -14.29
C ALA A 17 -14.03 -18.68 -14.82
N PRO A 18 -15.16 -17.98 -15.02
CA PRO A 18 -15.16 -16.66 -15.63
C PRO A 18 -14.10 -15.86 -14.90
N GLU A 19 -13.07 -15.41 -15.63
CA GLU A 19 -12.06 -14.53 -15.07
C GLU A 19 -12.84 -13.45 -14.34
N LYS A 20 -12.78 -13.46 -13.00
CA LYS A 20 -13.47 -12.44 -12.22
C LYS A 20 -12.99 -11.12 -12.81
N PRO A 21 -13.88 -10.24 -13.27
CA PRO A 21 -13.47 -8.99 -13.89
C PRO A 21 -12.48 -8.34 -12.92
N ALA A 22 -11.23 -8.15 -13.38
CA ALA A 22 -10.16 -7.65 -12.55
C ALA A 22 -10.70 -6.42 -11.81
N GLU A 23 -10.80 -6.53 -10.49
CA GLU A 23 -11.43 -5.50 -9.68
C GLU A 23 -10.66 -4.20 -9.98
N LYS A 24 -11.36 -3.21 -10.56
CA LYS A 24 -10.68 -2.04 -11.13
C LYS A 24 -9.92 -1.33 -10.01
N LYS A 25 -8.60 -1.42 -10.04
CA LYS A 25 -7.72 -0.77 -9.06
C LYS A 25 -8.04 0.71 -9.04
N SER A 26 -8.12 1.27 -7.83
CA SER A 26 -8.35 2.70 -7.66
C SER A 26 -7.52 3.21 -6.50
N PHE A 27 -7.07 4.46 -6.59
CA PHE A 27 -6.32 5.08 -5.52
C PHE A 27 -7.12 5.10 -4.20
N LEU A 28 -8.46 5.21 -4.28
CA LEU A 28 -9.34 5.11 -3.10
C LEU A 28 -9.24 3.72 -2.42
N LEU A 29 -9.19 2.65 -3.22
CA LEU A 29 -8.98 1.29 -2.72
C LEU A 29 -7.60 1.15 -2.07
N TYR A 30 -6.58 1.75 -2.70
CA TYR A 30 -5.23 1.80 -2.14
C TYR A 30 -5.18 2.54 -0.80
N THR A 31 -5.79 3.73 -0.70
CA THR A 31 -5.89 4.49 0.55
C THR A 31 -6.52 3.66 1.67
N ARG A 32 -7.54 2.84 1.37
CA ARG A 32 -8.18 1.93 2.33
C ARG A 32 -7.25 0.84 2.85
N TYR A 33 -6.38 0.30 1.99
CA TYR A 33 -5.47 -0.80 2.31
C TYR A 33 -4.06 -0.36 2.68
N ALA A 34 -3.75 0.93 2.60
CA ALA A 34 -2.43 1.46 2.84
C ALA A 34 -1.86 1.11 4.23
N PRO A 35 -2.63 1.12 5.35
CA PRO A 35 -2.13 0.65 6.64
C PRO A 35 -1.66 -0.82 6.64
N GLN A 36 -2.40 -1.69 5.94
CA GLN A 36 -2.07 -3.12 5.82
C GLN A 36 -0.84 -3.31 4.95
N ILE A 37 -0.76 -2.59 3.83
CA ILE A 37 0.40 -2.59 2.91
C ILE A 37 1.65 -2.12 3.65
N LEU A 38 1.58 -0.99 4.35
CA LEU A 38 2.68 -0.47 5.15
C LEU A 38 3.10 -1.46 6.24
N THR A 39 2.13 -2.08 6.92
CA THR A 39 2.40 -3.10 7.94
C THR A 39 3.11 -4.31 7.36
N TRP A 40 2.72 -4.76 6.17
CA TRP A 40 3.36 -5.85 5.46
C TRP A 40 4.83 -5.49 5.14
N PHE A 41 5.06 -4.39 4.42
CA PHE A 41 6.42 -3.96 4.06
C PHE A 41 7.34 -3.77 5.26
N ARG A 42 6.81 -3.18 6.35
CA ARG A 42 7.55 -3.00 7.60
C ARG A 42 7.95 -4.35 8.20
N ARG A 43 7.05 -5.33 8.23
CA ARG A 43 7.30 -6.66 8.80
C ARG A 43 8.29 -7.46 7.97
N GLU A 44 8.19 -7.40 6.65
CA GLU A 44 9.15 -8.04 5.74
C GLU A 44 10.58 -7.53 5.97
N LYS A 45 10.73 -6.23 6.29
CA LYS A 45 12.03 -5.64 6.66
C LYS A 45 12.43 -5.82 8.13
N GLY A 46 11.59 -6.45 8.96
CA GLY A 46 11.85 -6.63 10.39
C GLY A 46 11.89 -5.33 11.22
N ILE A 47 11.35 -4.23 10.71
CA ILE A 47 11.43 -2.91 11.37
C ILE A 47 10.36 -2.81 12.47
N PRO A 48 10.68 -2.64 13.76
CA PRO A 48 9.66 -2.40 14.78
C PRO A 48 8.88 -1.10 14.51
N ARG A 49 7.59 -1.05 14.88
CA ARG A 49 6.74 0.12 14.57
C ARG A 49 7.33 1.43 15.10
N LYS A 50 7.84 1.43 16.33
CA LYS A 50 8.47 2.59 16.98
C LYS A 50 9.75 3.09 16.29
N ASP A 51 10.39 2.24 15.50
CA ASP A 51 11.65 2.53 14.82
C ASP A 51 11.41 2.87 13.34
N LEU A 52 10.14 2.89 12.89
CA LEU A 52 9.77 3.19 11.50
C LEU A 52 10.06 4.67 11.19
N GLN A 53 10.89 4.88 10.18
CA GLN A 53 11.17 6.18 9.57
C GLN A 53 10.72 6.10 8.11
N LEU A 54 9.47 6.47 7.88
CA LEU A 54 8.82 6.28 6.58
C LEU A 54 9.27 7.37 5.61
N VAL A 55 9.66 6.95 4.41
CA VAL A 55 9.80 7.81 3.23
C VAL A 55 8.61 7.56 2.34
N VAL A 56 7.88 8.61 1.97
CA VAL A 56 6.81 8.58 0.97
C VAL A 56 7.30 9.32 -0.25
N ILE A 57 7.34 8.65 -1.40
CA ILE A 57 7.58 9.29 -2.70
C ILE A 57 6.22 9.59 -3.30
N ASP A 58 5.97 10.86 -3.56
CA ASP A 58 4.70 11.35 -4.08
C ASP A 58 4.42 10.87 -5.50
N ASP A 59 3.15 10.61 -5.80
CA ASP A 59 2.66 10.40 -7.15
C ASP A 59 2.00 11.71 -7.63
N GLU A 60 2.76 12.48 -8.39
CA GLU A 60 2.33 13.78 -8.90
C GLU A 60 1.22 13.67 -9.96
N GLU A 61 0.98 12.47 -10.52
CA GLU A 61 -0.17 12.19 -11.41
C GLU A 61 -1.49 12.12 -10.64
N GLN A 62 -1.46 11.83 -9.33
CA GLN A 62 -2.64 11.93 -8.48
C GLN A 62 -2.84 13.35 -7.97
N PRO A 63 -4.09 13.82 -7.84
CA PRO A 63 -4.37 15.07 -7.14
C PRO A 63 -3.80 15.08 -5.72
N ALA A 64 -3.17 16.18 -5.31
CA ALA A 64 -2.45 16.29 -4.03
C ALA A 64 -3.33 15.94 -2.83
N TRP A 65 -4.60 16.35 -2.85
CA TRP A 65 -5.55 16.06 -1.78
C TRP A 65 -5.74 14.55 -1.52
N LYS A 66 -5.56 13.69 -2.54
CA LYS A 66 -5.62 12.23 -2.33
C LYS A 66 -4.41 11.74 -1.56
N VAL A 67 -3.24 12.29 -1.83
CA VAL A 67 -1.99 11.94 -1.14
C VAL A 67 -1.99 12.51 0.27
N VAL A 68 -2.50 13.72 0.48
CA VAL A 68 -2.75 14.28 1.82
C VAL A 68 -3.61 13.32 2.64
N ARG A 69 -4.77 12.91 2.10
CA ARG A 69 -5.67 11.97 2.78
C ARG A 69 -5.02 10.61 3.10
N LEU A 70 -4.16 10.13 2.21
CA LEU A 70 -3.38 8.93 2.46
C LEU A 70 -2.41 9.14 3.63
N LEU A 71 -1.67 10.26 3.63
CA LEU A 71 -0.72 10.58 4.70
C LEU A 71 -1.43 10.70 6.05
N GLU A 72 -2.56 11.41 6.14
CA GLU A 72 -3.39 11.50 7.37
C GLU A 72 -3.71 10.13 7.99
N ILE A 73 -3.92 9.10 7.15
CA ILE A 73 -4.17 7.73 7.61
C ILE A 73 -2.87 7.07 8.11
N LEU A 74 -1.76 7.29 7.41
CA LEU A 74 -0.48 6.63 7.68
C LEU A 74 0.30 7.25 8.84
N ILE A 75 0.09 8.52 9.16
CA ILE A 75 0.86 9.26 10.18
C ILE A 75 0.60 8.80 11.63
N THR A 76 -0.43 7.98 11.85
CA THR A 76 -0.76 7.48 13.18
C THR A 76 0.37 6.62 13.76
N ASP A 77 0.90 7.06 14.91
CA ASP A 77 2.03 6.44 15.63
C ASP A 77 3.41 6.50 14.93
N LEU A 78 3.62 7.47 14.04
CA LEU A 78 4.95 7.80 13.51
C LEU A 78 5.58 8.95 14.30
N ASN A 79 6.91 8.92 14.45
CA ASN A 79 7.67 10.05 15.00
C ASN A 79 8.29 10.93 13.90
N LEU A 80 8.52 10.35 12.71
CA LEU A 80 9.21 11.00 11.60
C LEU A 80 8.72 10.46 10.27
N LEU A 81 8.45 11.36 9.33
CA LEU A 81 8.11 11.05 7.95
C LEU A 81 8.88 11.96 7.00
N TYR A 82 9.45 11.39 5.94
CA TYR A 82 10.03 12.12 4.83
C TYR A 82 9.07 12.08 3.65
N LEU A 83 8.68 13.25 3.14
CA LEU A 83 7.86 13.36 1.93
C LEU A 83 8.73 13.90 0.79
N VAL A 84 8.88 13.12 -0.28
CA VAL A 84 9.58 13.53 -1.50
C VAL A 84 8.55 13.96 -2.52
N THR A 85 8.55 15.25 -2.89
CA THR A 85 7.56 15.84 -3.78
C THR A 85 8.04 17.17 -4.36
N LYS A 86 7.63 17.53 -5.59
CA LYS A 86 7.85 18.86 -6.19
C LYS A 86 6.78 19.88 -5.83
N ARG A 87 5.68 19.46 -5.19
CA ARG A 87 4.54 20.31 -4.84
C ARG A 87 4.45 20.58 -3.34
N ARG A 88 5.56 21.05 -2.74
CA ARG A 88 5.68 21.32 -1.29
C ARG A 88 4.47 22.03 -0.71
N GLU A 89 4.04 23.13 -1.33
CA GLU A 89 2.96 23.99 -0.87
C GLU A 89 1.66 23.22 -0.59
N ALA A 90 1.41 22.12 -1.31
CA ALA A 90 0.21 21.29 -1.11
C ALA A 90 0.23 20.47 0.20
N PHE A 91 1.36 20.42 0.91
CA PHE A 91 1.58 19.59 2.09
C PHE A 91 2.04 20.36 3.32
N GLU A 92 2.22 21.68 3.23
CA GLU A 92 2.69 22.50 4.35
C GLU A 92 1.69 22.50 5.52
N GLU A 93 0.40 22.71 5.23
CA GLU A 93 -0.66 22.67 6.25
C GLU A 93 -0.70 21.31 6.98
N LEU A 94 -0.56 20.21 6.24
CA LEU A 94 -0.49 18.86 6.82
C LEU A 94 0.73 18.70 7.74
N ALA A 95 1.88 19.23 7.34
CA ALA A 95 3.11 19.16 8.12
C ALA A 95 3.02 19.95 9.43
N GLU A 96 2.41 21.14 9.38
CA GLU A 96 2.15 21.97 10.56
C GLU A 96 1.17 21.26 11.51
N GLN A 97 0.02 20.82 11.01
CA GLN A 97 -0.99 20.10 11.80
C GLN A 97 -0.42 18.82 12.44
N ALA A 98 0.35 18.03 11.67
CA ALA A 98 0.96 16.81 12.19
C ALA A 98 1.92 17.08 13.36
N TYR A 99 2.68 18.18 13.29
CA TYR A 99 3.58 18.57 14.36
C TYR A 99 2.82 19.08 15.59
N GLU A 100 1.83 19.95 15.40
CA GLU A 100 1.05 20.53 16.50
C GLU A 100 0.19 19.51 17.24
N GLU A 101 -0.48 18.61 16.51
CA GLU A 101 -1.43 17.66 17.10
C GLU A 101 -0.75 16.39 17.63
N ASN A 102 0.28 15.90 16.93
CA ASN A 102 0.85 14.58 17.17
C ASN A 102 2.35 14.59 17.50
N GLY A 103 3.02 15.74 17.41
CA GLY A 103 4.48 15.83 17.56
C GLY A 103 5.25 15.14 16.42
N LEU A 104 4.57 14.77 15.33
CA LEU A 104 5.18 14.12 14.17
C LEU A 104 5.95 15.16 13.35
N LEU A 105 7.22 14.90 13.11
CA LEU A 105 8.00 15.71 12.16
C LEU A 105 7.80 15.20 10.73
N ILE A 106 7.12 15.99 9.89
CA ILE A 106 7.08 15.78 8.44
C ILE A 106 8.14 16.63 7.76
N THR A 107 9.09 15.99 7.11
CA THR A 107 10.19 16.64 6.40
C THR A 107 9.95 16.58 4.90
N ILE A 108 9.59 17.71 4.29
CA ILE A 108 9.33 17.80 2.85
C ILE A 108 10.65 18.07 2.10
N ARG A 109 10.92 17.27 1.07
CA ARG A 109 12.11 17.34 0.22
C ARG A 109 11.70 17.42 -1.24
N GLU A 110 12.22 18.43 -1.93
CA GLU A 110 12.23 18.46 -3.39
C GLU A 110 13.40 17.58 -3.86
N GLU A 111 13.21 16.84 -4.96
CA GLU A 111 14.15 15.83 -5.45
C GLU A 111 15.63 16.24 -5.34
N ALA A 112 16.39 15.50 -4.53
CA ALA A 112 17.83 15.40 -4.61
C ALA A 112 18.25 13.93 -4.42
N GLY A 113 17.78 13.08 -5.34
CA GLY A 113 18.11 11.66 -5.43
C GLY A 113 17.46 10.78 -4.35
N GLU A 114 16.75 9.75 -4.77
CA GLU A 114 16.20 8.69 -3.89
C GLU A 114 17.28 8.07 -2.97
N GLU A 115 18.55 8.16 -3.37
CA GLU A 115 19.72 7.63 -2.65
C GLU A 115 20.07 8.38 -1.34
N ASN A 116 19.47 9.54 -1.05
CA ASN A 116 19.86 10.37 0.10
C ASN A 116 18.75 10.63 1.13
N VAL A 117 17.60 9.97 1.03
CA VAL A 117 16.55 10.13 2.05
C VAL A 117 16.82 9.19 3.22
N PRO A 118 17.02 9.69 4.46
CA PRO A 118 17.56 8.90 5.57
C PRO A 118 16.55 7.96 6.25
N GLY A 119 15.41 7.66 5.61
CA GLY A 119 14.41 6.73 6.17
C GLY A 119 14.74 5.26 5.92
N ASN A 120 14.11 4.38 6.69
CA ASN A 120 14.37 2.93 6.65
C ASN A 120 13.30 2.11 5.90
N LEU A 121 12.20 2.75 5.51
CA LEU A 121 11.20 2.16 4.64
C LEU A 121 10.70 3.19 3.63
N VAL A 122 10.68 2.80 2.35
CA VAL A 122 10.17 3.63 1.26
C VAL A 122 8.81 3.10 0.82
N LEU A 123 7.83 3.99 0.73
CA LEU A 123 6.53 3.77 0.14
C LEU A 123 6.42 4.66 -1.10
N ASP A 124 6.66 4.08 -2.26
CA ASP A 124 6.62 4.78 -3.54
C ASP A 124 5.21 4.79 -4.11
N LEU A 125 4.54 5.95 -4.08
CA LEU A 125 3.16 6.05 -4.53
C LEU A 125 3.03 5.94 -6.05
N ARG A 126 4.11 6.10 -6.82
CA ARG A 126 4.10 5.88 -8.28
C ARG A 126 3.79 4.42 -8.63
N ASP A 127 4.06 3.51 -7.69
CA ASP A 127 3.84 2.07 -7.80
C ASP A 127 2.61 1.55 -7.00
N TRP A 128 1.68 2.44 -6.62
CA TRP A 128 0.55 2.10 -5.75
C TRP A 128 -0.31 0.92 -6.24
N GLU A 129 -0.44 0.73 -7.56
CA GLU A 129 -1.19 -0.39 -8.12
C GLU A 129 -0.53 -1.74 -7.84
N LYS A 130 0.81 -1.79 -7.84
CA LYS A 130 1.57 -3.01 -7.52
C LYS A 130 1.47 -3.34 -6.03
N HIS A 131 1.44 -2.31 -5.19
CA HIS A 131 1.25 -2.50 -3.75
C HIS A 131 -0.10 -3.17 -3.42
N LEU A 132 -1.15 -2.90 -4.20
CA LEU A 132 -2.44 -3.57 -4.03
C LEU A 132 -2.39 -5.08 -4.35
N ASP A 133 -1.50 -5.51 -5.24
CA ASP A 133 -1.35 -6.93 -5.58
C ASP A 133 -0.85 -7.76 -4.39
N ILE A 134 -0.04 -7.15 -3.52
CA ILE A 134 0.43 -7.79 -2.28
C ILE A 134 -0.75 -8.22 -1.40
N ILE A 135 -1.76 -7.35 -1.25
CA ILE A 135 -2.94 -7.64 -0.41
C ILE A 135 -3.83 -8.71 -1.05
N SER A 136 -3.96 -8.69 -2.38
CA SER A 136 -4.75 -9.70 -3.07
C SER A 136 -4.09 -11.09 -2.92
N GLU A 137 -2.77 -11.19 -3.10
CA GLU A 137 -2.00 -12.43 -2.94
C GLU A 137 -2.02 -12.98 -1.51
N VAL A 138 -1.84 -12.14 -0.49
CA VAL A 138 -1.89 -12.56 0.92
C VAL A 138 -3.31 -13.01 1.32
N GLY A 139 -4.34 -12.35 0.80
CA GLY A 139 -5.73 -12.75 1.00
C GLY A 139 -6.05 -14.14 0.44
N TYR A 140 -5.46 -14.50 -0.72
CA TYR A 140 -5.56 -15.85 -1.26
C TYR A 140 -4.82 -16.88 -0.41
N ASN A 141 -3.59 -16.60 0.03
CA ASN A 141 -2.79 -17.55 0.80
C ASN A 141 -3.35 -17.85 2.20
N THR A 142 -4.03 -16.89 2.84
CA THR A 142 -4.60 -17.08 4.18
C THR A 142 -5.90 -17.89 4.15
N LEU A 143 -6.58 -18.00 3.01
CA LEU A 143 -7.81 -18.81 2.83
C LEU A 143 -7.54 -20.25 2.41
N ILE A 144 -6.30 -20.61 2.07
CA ILE A 144 -5.91 -21.95 1.59
C ILE A 144 -5.08 -22.70 2.65
N MET A 145 -4.89 -22.13 3.84
CA MET A 145 -4.27 -22.80 4.99
C MET A 145 -5.28 -23.43 5.94
#